data_AF-A0A1A8HRS5-F1
#
_entry.id   AF-A0A1A8HRS5-F1
#
_cell.length_a   1.000
_cell.length_b   1.000
_cell.length_c   1.000
_cell.angle_alpha   90.00
_cell.angle_beta   90.00
_cell.angle_gamma   90.00
#
_symmetry.space_group_name_H-M   'P 1'
#
loop_
_entity.id
_entity.type
_entity.pdbx_description
1 polymer ?
#
loop_
_entity_poly.entity_id
_entity_poly.type
_entity_poly.pdbx_seq_one_letter_code
_entity_poly.pdbx_strand_id
1 'polypeptide(L)'
;RTTGPPGSGSRNQLRNWCQHTVSRTVPCKVHNGTETSVQRVLGCRWPGPCAKVISYRTVIKPLFKITYKQITSLEWRCCPGFVGDECHEECLNCTSFNDMNSRINAIESKIRLLEE
;
A
#
# COMPACT_ATOMS: atom_id res chain seq x y z
N ARG A 1 3.08 8.31 6.08
CA ARG A 1 2.16 9.13 5.27
C ARG A 1 1.02 9.53 6.19
N THR A 2 0.83 10.83 6.39
CA THR A 2 -0.13 11.45 7.30
C THR A 2 -1.55 10.97 7.02
N THR A 3 -2.09 10.16 7.94
CA THR A 3 -3.49 9.69 7.94
C THR A 3 -4.40 10.66 8.73
N GLY A 4 -3.92 11.88 8.97
CA GLY A 4 -4.68 12.93 9.64
C GLY A 4 -5.37 13.84 8.61
N PRO A 5 -6.46 14.53 9.00
CA PRO A 5 -7.05 15.56 8.17
C PRO A 5 -6.00 16.63 7.80
N PRO A 6 -6.01 17.16 6.58
CA PRO A 6 -5.05 18.19 6.16
C PRO A 6 -5.33 19.47 6.94
N GLY A 7 -4.35 19.88 7.76
CA GLY A 7 -4.33 21.21 8.39
C GLY A 7 -5.26 21.38 9.59
N SER A 8 -4.67 21.74 10.73
CA SER A 8 -5.37 22.30 11.90
C SER A 8 -5.86 23.72 11.59
N GLY A 9 -6.80 23.84 10.66
CA GLY A 9 -7.58 25.04 10.40
C GLY A 9 -8.90 25.02 11.18
N SER A 10 -9.56 26.19 11.27
CA SER A 10 -10.80 26.46 12.03
C SER A 10 -11.80 25.29 12.07
N ARG A 11 -12.58 25.16 13.15
CA ARG A 11 -13.59 24.09 13.37
C ARG A 11 -14.54 23.83 12.18
N ASN A 12 -14.72 24.81 11.30
CA ASN A 12 -15.52 24.66 10.08
C ASN A 12 -14.78 23.94 8.94
N GLN A 13 -13.45 24.09 8.81
CA GLN A 13 -12.65 23.39 7.80
C GLN A 13 -12.74 21.88 7.96
N LEU A 14 -12.72 21.37 9.20
CA LEU A 14 -12.86 19.94 9.48
C LEU A 14 -14.20 19.34 9.00
N ARG A 15 -15.25 20.15 8.79
CA ARG A 15 -16.57 19.66 8.35
C ARG A 15 -16.64 19.38 6.86
N ASN A 16 -15.75 19.98 6.08
CA ASN A 16 -15.74 19.86 4.61
C ASN A 16 -14.89 18.67 4.15
N TRP A 17 -14.18 18.00 5.06
CA TRP A 17 -13.37 16.82 4.79
C TRP A 17 -14.07 15.55 5.26
N CYS A 18 -14.19 14.59 4.35
CA CYS A 18 -14.79 13.29 4.59
C CYS A 18 -13.74 12.19 4.44
N GLN A 19 -13.88 11.13 5.22
CA GLN A 19 -13.02 9.96 5.13
C GLN A 19 -13.59 8.99 4.10
N HIS A 20 -12.81 8.71 3.06
CA HIS A 20 -13.17 7.77 2.00
C HIS A 20 -12.31 6.51 2.07
N THR A 21 -12.95 5.36 1.93
CA THR A 21 -12.25 4.08 1.77
C THR A 21 -11.80 3.94 0.33
N VAL A 22 -10.49 3.81 0.12
CA VAL A 22 -9.88 3.65 -1.19
C VAL A 22 -9.14 2.32 -1.24
N SER A 23 -9.47 1.50 -2.24
CA SER A 23 -8.76 0.25 -2.52
C SER A 23 -7.53 0.53 -3.36
N ARG A 24 -6.36 0.05 -2.90
CA ARG A 24 -5.08 0.19 -3.62
C ARG A 24 -4.37 -1.16 -3.67
N THR A 25 -3.78 -1.45 -4.83
CA THR A 25 -2.94 -2.64 -5.01
C THR A 25 -1.52 -2.31 -4.56
N VAL A 26 -1.01 -3.05 -3.58
CA VAL A 26 0.34 -2.83 -3.04
C VAL A 26 1.20 -4.10 -3.13
N PRO A 27 2.52 -3.95 -3.32
CA PRO A 27 3.44 -5.08 -3.25
C PRO A 27 3.65 -5.51 -1.79
N CYS A 28 3.48 -6.80 -1.53
CA CYS A 28 3.69 -7.45 -0.24
C CYS A 28 4.75 -8.55 -0.37
N LYS A 29 5.73 -8.57 0.54
CA LYS A 29 6.68 -9.68 0.66
C LYS A 29 6.00 -10.83 1.38
N VAL A 30 5.94 -11.99 0.74
CA VAL A 30 5.39 -13.23 1.31
C VAL A 30 6.46 -14.31 1.33
N HIS A 31 6.41 -15.16 2.35
CA HIS A 31 7.33 -16.28 2.49
C HIS A 31 7.09 -17.28 1.36
N ASN A 32 8.16 -17.66 0.64
CA ASN A 32 8.14 -18.54 -0.52
C ASN A 32 9.12 -19.71 -0.32
N GLY A 33 9.07 -20.31 0.87
CA GLY A 33 9.91 -21.44 1.24
C GLY A 33 11.23 -21.05 1.88
N THR A 34 12.12 -22.02 2.01
CA THR A 34 13.40 -21.87 2.69
C THR A 34 14.51 -22.53 1.88
N GLU A 35 15.65 -21.85 1.76
CA GLU A 35 16.86 -22.40 1.16
C GLU A 35 17.78 -22.96 2.24
N THR A 36 18.17 -24.23 2.10
CA THR A 36 19.13 -24.88 3.00
C THR A 36 20.50 -24.90 2.35
N SER A 37 21.49 -24.31 3.02
CA SER A 37 22.89 -24.30 2.56
C SER A 37 23.80 -24.86 3.64
N VAL A 38 24.86 -25.56 3.23
CA VAL A 38 25.87 -26.05 4.17
C VAL A 38 26.98 -25.02 4.27
N GLN A 39 27.22 -24.50 5.47
CA GLN A 39 28.29 -23.54 5.74
C GLN A 39 29.43 -24.24 6.49
N ARG A 40 30.65 -24.09 5.96
CA ARG A 40 31.88 -24.49 6.66
C ARG A 40 32.14 -23.54 7.82
N VAL A 41 32.37 -24.08 9.01
CA VAL A 41 32.67 -23.34 10.23
C VAL A 41 34.02 -23.79 10.77
N LEU A 42 34.91 -22.82 11.00
CA LEU A 42 36.19 -23.03 11.66
C LEU A 42 36.01 -22.70 13.14
N GLY A 43 36.09 -23.72 13.99
CA GLY A 43 36.00 -23.54 15.44
C GLY A 43 37.39 -23.37 16.04
N CYS A 44 37.61 -22.27 16.76
CA CYS A 44 38.73 -22.11 17.68
C CYS A 44 38.19 -22.09 19.11
N ARG A 45 38.73 -22.91 20.02
CA ARG A 45 38.45 -22.80 21.46
C ARG A 45 39.58 -22.00 22.12
N TRP A 46 39.24 -20.86 22.70
CA TRP A 46 40.13 -20.02 23.52
C TRP A 46 39.90 -20.31 25.01
N PRO A 47 40.93 -20.30 25.88
CA PRO A 47 42.35 -20.11 25.60
C PRO A 47 43.05 -21.44 25.27
N GLY A 48 43.70 -21.51 24.10
CA GLY A 48 44.42 -22.69 23.65
C GLY A 48 44.80 -22.62 22.17
N PRO A 49 45.67 -23.53 21.68
CA PRO A 49 46.00 -23.56 20.26
C PRO A 49 44.76 -23.86 19.42
N CYS A 50 44.52 -23.05 18.39
CA CYS A 50 43.46 -23.30 17.40
C CYS A 50 43.77 -24.60 16.64
N ALA A 51 43.32 -25.74 17.15
CA ALA A 51 43.16 -26.92 16.33
C ALA A 51 42.27 -26.53 15.14
N LYS A 52 42.72 -26.75 13.90
CA LYS A 52 41.97 -26.45 12.67
C LYS A 52 40.77 -27.40 12.53
N VAL A 53 39.85 -27.38 13.49
CA VAL A 53 38.66 -28.23 13.51
C VAL A 53 37.68 -27.65 12.51
N ILE A 54 37.54 -28.35 11.39
CA ILE A 54 36.56 -28.05 10.36
C ILE A 54 35.26 -28.72 10.77
N SER A 55 34.23 -27.91 10.98
CA SER A 55 32.86 -28.39 11.17
C SER A 55 31.96 -27.83 10.08
N TYR A 56 30.85 -28.51 9.83
CA TYR A 56 29.82 -28.06 8.91
C TYR A 56 28.56 -27.77 9.70
N ARG A 57 27.89 -26.67 9.38
CA ARG A 57 26.55 -26.39 9.91
C ARG A 57 25.58 -26.18 8.75
N THR A 58 24.37 -26.69 8.92
CA THR A 58 23.27 -26.41 7.99
C THR A 58 22.67 -25.06 8.36
N VAL A 59 22.59 -24.16 7.39
CA VAL A 59 21.98 -22.83 7.51
C VAL A 59 20.71 -22.80 6.68
N ILE A 60 19.60 -22.47 7.32
CA ILE A 60 18.28 -22.36 6.69
C ILE A 60 17.97 -20.86 6.53
N LYS A 61 17.73 -20.42 5.30
CA LYS A 61 17.40 -19.02 4.98
C LYS A 61 15.97 -18.92 4.45
N PRO A 62 15.13 -18.01 4.97
CA PRO A 62 13.80 -17.79 4.41
C PRO A 62 13.91 -17.13 3.04
N LEU A 63 13.18 -17.68 2.07
CA LEU A 63 13.00 -17.08 0.76
C LEU A 63 11.71 -16.27 0.77
N PHE A 64 11.73 -15.11 0.13
CA PHE A 64 10.57 -14.25 0.01
C PHE A 64 10.29 -13.92 -1.46
N LYS A 65 9.01 -13.85 -1.80
CA LYS A 65 8.53 -13.41 -3.11
C LYS A 65 7.68 -12.16 -2.94
N ILE A 66 7.68 -11.29 -3.95
CA ILE A 66 6.77 -10.13 -4.01
C ILE A 66 5.47 -10.60 -4.64
N THR A 67 4.36 -10.35 -3.94
CA THR A 67 2.99 -10.57 -4.43
C THR A 67 2.21 -9.28 -4.35
N TYR A 68 1.23 -9.09 -5.22
CA TYR A 68 0.39 -7.90 -5.20
C TYR A 68 -0.92 -8.22 -4.48
N LYS A 69 -1.26 -7.41 -3.48
CA LYS A 69 -2.51 -7.56 -2.72
C LYS A 69 -3.29 -6.26 -2.76
N GLN A 70 -4.61 -6.38 -2.85
CA GLN A 70 -5.49 -5.25 -2.67
C GLN A 70 -5.66 -4.97 -1.18
N ILE A 71 -5.36 -3.74 -0.77
CA ILE A 71 -5.59 -3.26 0.58
C ILE A 71 -6.55 -2.08 0.54
N THR A 72 -7.37 -1.95 1.57
CA THR A 72 -8.22 -0.78 1.78
C THR A 72 -7.51 0.19 2.71
N SER A 73 -7.36 1.44 2.27
CA SER A 73 -6.84 2.53 3.09
C SER A 73 -7.90 3.62 3.22
N LEU A 74 -7.88 4.31 4.35
CA LEU A 74 -8.71 5.50 4.55
C LEU A 74 -7.93 6.73 4.09
N GLU A 75 -8.57 7.57 3.28
CA GLU A 75 -8.01 8.81 2.77
C GLU A 75 -9.00 9.96 2.97
N TRP A 76 -8.49 11.15 3.27
CA TRP A 76 -9.30 12.35 3.38
C TRP A 76 -9.53 12.95 1.99
N ARG A 77 -10.78 13.27 1.68
CA ARG A 77 -11.20 13.98 0.46
C ARG A 77 -12.27 15.02 0.83
N CYS A 78 -12.55 15.95 -0.07
CA CYS A 78 -13.67 16.85 0.11
C CYS A 78 -14.99 16.06 0.18
N CYS A 79 -15.83 16.43 1.14
CA CYS A 79 -17.18 15.91 1.25
C CYS A 79 -18.00 16.27 -0.01
N PRO A 80 -19.08 15.52 -0.29
CA PRO A 80 -20.05 15.89 -1.34
C PRO A 80 -20.48 17.36 -1.22
N GLY A 81 -20.44 18.08 -2.34
CA GLY A 81 -20.76 19.51 -2.38
C GLY A 81 -19.58 20.45 -2.15
N PHE A 82 -18.38 19.97 -1.85
CA PHE A 82 -17.18 20.80 -1.66
C PHE A 82 -16.07 20.42 -2.64
N VAL A 83 -15.35 21.42 -3.16
CA VAL A 83 -14.23 21.28 -4.11
C VAL A 83 -13.09 22.25 -3.78
N GLY A 84 -11.98 22.14 -4.53
CA GLY A 84 -10.75 22.91 -4.31
C GLY A 84 -9.73 22.19 -3.42
N ASP A 85 -8.49 22.66 -3.42
CA ASP A 85 -7.37 22.02 -2.70
C ASP A 85 -7.59 21.97 -1.17
N GLU A 86 -8.35 22.93 -0.64
CA GLU A 86 -8.69 23.02 0.78
C GLU A 86 -10.17 22.69 1.11
N CYS A 87 -10.95 22.25 0.11
CA CYS A 87 -12.39 21.96 0.26
C CYS A 87 -13.23 23.15 0.77
N HIS A 88 -12.86 24.37 0.41
CA HIS A 88 -13.60 25.60 0.79
C HIS A 88 -14.66 26.00 -0.22
N GLU A 89 -14.55 25.54 -1.46
CA GLU A 89 -15.44 25.96 -2.53
C GLU A 89 -16.68 25.09 -2.53
N GLU A 90 -17.85 25.72 -2.38
CA GLU A 90 -19.13 25.02 -2.44
C GLU A 90 -19.56 24.81 -3.90
N CYS A 91 -19.82 23.57 -4.27
CA CYS A 91 -20.42 23.20 -5.54
C CYS A 91 -21.55 22.19 -5.34
N LEU A 92 -22.76 22.72 -5.18
CA LEU A 92 -23.97 21.95 -4.85
C LEU A 92 -24.28 20.80 -5.82
N ASN A 93 -23.88 20.90 -7.09
CA ASN A 93 -24.18 19.90 -8.12
C ASN A 93 -22.96 19.08 -8.60
N CYS A 94 -21.74 19.41 -8.16
CA CYS A 94 -20.54 18.77 -8.68
C CYS A 94 -20.50 17.27 -8.38
N THR A 95 -21.01 16.83 -7.22
CA THR A 95 -21.03 15.41 -6.88
C THR A 95 -21.95 14.61 -7.81
N SER A 96 -23.14 15.14 -8.12
CA SER A 96 -24.06 14.52 -9.07
C SER A 96 -23.48 14.47 -10.49
N PHE A 97 -22.85 15.56 -10.93
CA PHE A 97 -22.21 15.61 -12.23
C PHE A 97 -21.05 14.61 -12.35
N ASN A 98 -20.19 14.53 -11.32
CA ASN A 98 -19.07 13.57 -11.29
C ASN A 98 -19.55 12.11 -11.28
N ASP A 99 -20.64 11.81 -10.57
CA ASP A 99 -21.24 10.47 -10.57
C ASP A 99 -21.77 10.12 -11.98
N MET A 100 -22.55 11.01 -12.60
CA MET A 100 -23.05 10.82 -13.95
C MET A 100 -21.91 10.66 -14.97
N ASN A 101 -20.89 11.51 -14.91
CA ASN A 101 -19.74 11.43 -15.80
C ASN A 101 -18.99 10.10 -15.64
N SER A 102 -18.83 9.62 -14.40
CA SER A 102 -18.21 8.32 -14.12
C SER A 102 -19.02 7.17 -14.72
N ARG A 103 -20.35 7.25 -14.66
CA ARG A 103 -21.25 6.24 -15.25
C ARG A 103 -21.20 6.27 -16.78
N ILE A 104 -21.14 7.44 -17.40
CA ILE A 104 -21.00 7.60 -18.86
C ILE A 104 -19.68 6.98 -19.33
N ASN A 105 -18.56 7.34 -18.71
CA ASN A 105 -17.24 6.77 -19.04
C ASN A 105 -17.22 5.24 -18.91
N ALA A 106 -17.91 4.69 -17.91
CA ALA A 106 -18.03 3.25 -17.73
C ALA A 106 -18.87 2.56 -18.83
N ILE A 107 -19.85 3.26 -19.42
CA ILE A 107 -20.64 2.76 -20.54
C ILE A 107 -19.83 2.88 -21.84
N GLU A 108 -19.22 4.03 -22.10
CA GLU A 108 -18.39 4.25 -23.30
C GLU A 108 -17.24 3.24 -23.40
N SER A 109 -16.55 2.97 -22.28
CA SER A 109 -15.49 1.95 -22.25
C SER A 109 -15.99 0.54 -22.55
N LYS A 110 -17.21 0.18 -22.13
CA LYS A 110 -17.81 -1.12 -22.45
C LYS A 110 -18.25 -1.22 -23.91
N ILE A 111 -18.83 -0.15 -24.46
CA ILE A 111 -19.21 -0.10 -25.88
C ILE A 111 -17.96 -0.29 -26.75
N ARG A 112 -16.88 0.42 -26.43
CA ARG A 112 -15.61 0.29 -27.15
C ARG A 112 -15.06 -1.13 -27.15
N LEU A 113 -15.20 -1.87 -26.05
CA LEU A 113 -14.79 -3.28 -25.95
C LEU A 113 -15.69 -4.25 -26.73
N LEU A 114 -16.89 -3.82 -27.13
CA LEU A 114 -17.83 -4.61 -27.92
C LEU A 114 -17.74 -4.30 -29.42
N GLU A 115 -17.19 -3.13 -29.78
CA GLU A 115 -16.94 -2.72 -31.16
C GLU A 115 -15.59 -3.23 -31.71
N GLU A 116 -14.68 -3.67 -30.84
CA GLU A 116 -13.45 -4.42 -31.17
C GLU A 116 -13.70 -5.94 -31.19
#